data_AF-A0A382YSE4-F1
#
_entry.id   AF-A0A382YSE4-F1
#
_cell.length_a   1.000
_cell.length_b   1.000
_cell.length_c   1.000
_cell.angle_alpha   90.00
_cell.angle_beta   90.00
_cell.angle_gamma   90.00
#
_symmetry.space_group_name_H-M   'P 1'
#
loop_
_entity.id
_entity.type
_entity.pdbx_description
1 polymer ?
#
loop_
_entity_poly.entity_id
_entity_poly.type
_entity_poly.pdbx_seq_one_letter_code
_entity_poly.pdbx_strand_id
1 'polypeptide(L)'
;EEYDRYGVVAPHVHSPYTDHLEAHGLLEARREQIKSIYRLTPTHWRGETSVLPQEHELSSFIADHAMDWLKSRDTEQPFYLHLGFVQPHVPLVDDPTWAEYYADADIELPDMTMPKATNDVWDKKVEMLKAHSQVQTMTDDFVREGIRHYLGAVSLMDQKIGEVIDTLDKLGELDNTWIIYSADHGEMLGEHHLWAKHCFYEGAVQVPLIISPPDRESRGVCRDLTQLIDVVSTLADIGQVEPPEGAQGQSLLPILDNGTGG
;
A
#
# COMPACT_ATOMS: atom_id res chain seq x y z
N GLU A 1 -0.25 -4.24 -9.64
CA GLU A 1 -0.97 -4.92 -10.75
C GLU A 1 0.00 -5.68 -11.67
N GLU A 2 1.10 -5.04 -12.05
CA GLU A 2 2.15 -5.68 -12.84
C GLU A 2 2.98 -6.68 -12.02
N TYR A 3 3.09 -6.49 -10.70
CA TYR A 3 3.83 -7.39 -9.82
C TYR A 3 3.26 -8.81 -9.80
N ASP A 4 1.97 -9.03 -9.51
CA ASP A 4 1.42 -10.40 -9.49
C ASP A 4 1.40 -11.05 -10.88
N ARG A 5 1.12 -10.23 -11.91
CA ARG A 5 1.10 -10.66 -13.31
C ARG A 5 2.47 -11.12 -13.81
N TYR A 6 3.50 -10.31 -13.63
CA TYR A 6 4.82 -10.60 -14.18
C TYR A 6 5.74 -11.26 -13.15
N GLY A 7 5.62 -10.91 -11.88
CA GLY A 7 6.46 -11.42 -10.80
C GLY A 7 6.06 -12.81 -10.32
N VAL A 8 4.77 -13.17 -10.28
CA VAL A 8 4.31 -14.46 -9.72
C VAL A 8 3.89 -15.45 -10.81
N VAL A 9 3.04 -15.01 -11.75
CA VAL A 9 2.38 -15.92 -12.72
C VAL A 9 3.27 -16.28 -13.91
N ALA A 10 4.17 -15.39 -14.35
CA ALA A 10 5.00 -15.65 -15.53
C ALA A 10 6.06 -16.73 -15.22
N PRO A 11 6.03 -17.91 -15.86
CA PRO A 11 6.86 -19.05 -15.46
C PRO A 11 8.36 -18.87 -15.72
N HIS A 12 8.75 -17.83 -16.46
CA HIS A 12 10.13 -17.51 -16.81
C HIS A 12 10.67 -16.30 -16.04
N VAL A 13 9.85 -15.69 -15.18
CA VAL A 13 10.27 -14.59 -14.32
C VAL A 13 10.57 -15.17 -12.95
N HIS A 14 11.82 -14.98 -12.53
CA HIS A 14 12.29 -15.30 -11.19
C HIS A 14 12.54 -14.00 -10.43
N SER A 15 12.16 -14.01 -9.16
CA SER A 15 12.39 -12.95 -8.19
C SER A 15 12.79 -13.60 -6.86
N PRO A 16 13.44 -12.85 -5.96
CA PRO A 16 13.75 -13.36 -4.62
C PRO A 16 12.53 -13.95 -3.90
N TYR A 17 11.33 -13.37 -4.11
CA TYR A 17 10.10 -13.87 -3.52
C TYR A 17 9.60 -15.17 -4.16
N THR A 18 9.64 -15.30 -5.49
CA THR A 18 9.24 -16.58 -6.12
C THR A 18 10.20 -17.70 -5.79
N ASP A 19 11.51 -17.38 -5.68
CA ASP A 19 12.52 -18.36 -5.29
C ASP A 19 12.32 -18.79 -3.83
N HIS A 20 11.93 -17.86 -2.93
CA HIS A 20 11.49 -18.18 -1.57
C HIS A 20 10.27 -19.11 -1.56
N LEU A 21 9.22 -18.79 -2.31
CA LEU A 21 8.04 -19.65 -2.38
C LEU A 21 8.35 -21.03 -2.99
N GLU A 22 9.24 -21.11 -3.98
CA GLU A 22 9.67 -22.38 -4.58
C GLU A 22 10.43 -23.23 -3.57
N ALA A 23 11.37 -22.64 -2.82
CA ALA A 23 12.14 -23.33 -1.78
C ALA A 23 11.26 -23.92 -0.67
N HIS A 24 10.07 -23.35 -0.44
CA HIS A 24 9.09 -23.82 0.54
C HIS A 24 7.98 -24.69 -0.08
N GLY A 25 8.00 -24.95 -1.39
CA GLY A 25 6.98 -25.76 -2.07
C GLY A 25 5.61 -25.09 -2.20
N LEU A 26 5.56 -23.76 -2.11
CA LEU A 26 4.33 -22.95 -2.07
C LEU A 26 4.01 -22.25 -3.40
N LEU A 27 5.01 -22.11 -4.28
CA LEU A 27 4.90 -21.28 -5.49
C LEU A 27 3.75 -21.70 -6.42
N GLU A 28 3.58 -23.00 -6.69
CA GLU A 28 2.55 -23.46 -7.62
C GLU A 28 1.13 -23.23 -7.09
N ALA A 29 0.89 -23.44 -5.79
CA ALA A 29 -0.40 -23.13 -5.18
C ALA A 29 -0.73 -21.64 -5.30
N ARG A 30 0.25 -20.76 -5.03
CA ARG A 30 0.07 -19.31 -5.19
C ARG A 30 -0.19 -18.92 -6.64
N ARG A 31 0.54 -19.51 -7.59
CA ARG A 31 0.33 -19.25 -9.03
C ARG A 31 -1.09 -19.61 -9.47
N GLU A 32 -1.60 -20.76 -9.05
CA GLU A 32 -2.97 -21.17 -9.39
C GLU A 32 -4.01 -20.24 -8.76
N GLN A 33 -3.84 -19.83 -7.50
CA GLN A 33 -4.71 -18.82 -6.89
C GLN A 33 -4.73 -17.53 -7.72
N ILE A 34 -3.57 -16.92 -7.98
CA ILE A 34 -3.50 -15.63 -8.69
C ILE A 34 -4.06 -15.74 -10.12
N LYS A 35 -3.87 -16.85 -10.83
CA LYS A 35 -4.48 -17.08 -12.15
C LYS A 35 -6.01 -17.10 -12.09
N SER A 36 -6.59 -17.59 -10.98
CA SER A 36 -8.05 -17.71 -10.83
C SER A 36 -8.76 -16.36 -10.59
N ILE A 37 -8.05 -15.38 -10.04
CA ILE A 37 -8.53 -14.01 -9.72
C ILE A 37 -7.84 -12.93 -10.55
N TYR A 38 -7.31 -13.33 -11.70
CA TYR A 38 -6.50 -12.48 -12.57
C TYR A 38 -7.30 -11.32 -13.18
N ARG A 39 -6.59 -10.27 -13.63
CA ARG A 39 -7.21 -9.11 -14.30
C ARG A 39 -8.11 -9.57 -15.46
N LEU A 40 -9.30 -8.97 -15.55
CA LEU A 40 -10.35 -9.26 -16.54
C LEU A 40 -11.06 -10.61 -16.39
N THR A 41 -10.81 -11.38 -15.32
CA THR A 41 -11.77 -12.42 -14.91
C THR A 41 -12.96 -11.77 -14.19
N PRO A 42 -14.15 -12.39 -14.19
CA PRO A 42 -15.29 -11.94 -13.37
C PRO A 42 -15.04 -11.94 -11.86
N THR A 43 -13.92 -12.50 -11.43
CA THR A 43 -13.50 -12.65 -10.02
C THR A 43 -12.38 -11.68 -9.64
N HIS A 44 -11.95 -10.80 -10.54
CA HIS A 44 -10.80 -9.93 -10.31
C HIS A 44 -10.90 -9.05 -9.04
N TRP A 45 -12.11 -8.55 -8.75
CA TRP A 45 -12.40 -7.72 -7.58
C TRP A 45 -12.95 -8.51 -6.40
N ARG A 46 -13.01 -9.85 -6.50
CA ARG A 46 -13.45 -10.69 -5.39
C ARG A 46 -12.34 -10.75 -4.36
N GLY A 47 -12.68 -10.47 -3.11
CA GLY A 47 -11.79 -10.73 -1.98
C GLY A 47 -11.60 -12.23 -1.75
N GLU A 48 -10.37 -12.68 -1.54
CA GLU A 48 -10.06 -14.07 -1.23
C GLU A 48 -8.95 -14.19 -0.20
N THR A 49 -9.06 -15.12 0.74
CA THR A 49 -7.96 -15.46 1.65
C THR A 49 -6.83 -16.16 0.90
N SER A 50 -5.60 -15.78 1.19
CA SER A 50 -4.41 -16.40 0.61
C SER A 50 -4.32 -17.89 0.94
N VAL A 51 -3.79 -18.67 -0.01
CA VAL A 51 -3.40 -20.07 0.21
C VAL A 51 -2.08 -20.20 0.96
N LEU A 52 -1.36 -19.08 1.17
CA LEU A 52 -0.09 -19.05 1.86
C LEU A 52 -0.29 -18.84 3.37
N PRO A 53 0.53 -19.48 4.22
CA PRO A 53 0.68 -19.05 5.60
C PRO A 53 1.18 -17.60 5.68
N GLN A 54 0.82 -16.88 6.74
CA GLN A 54 1.14 -15.45 6.90
C GLN A 54 2.64 -15.17 6.78
N GLU A 55 3.51 -16.02 7.33
CA GLU A 55 4.97 -15.87 7.28
C GLU A 55 5.55 -15.93 5.86
N HIS A 56 4.80 -16.50 4.91
CA HIS A 56 5.19 -16.58 3.51
C HIS A 56 4.52 -15.55 2.62
N GLU A 57 3.69 -14.66 3.18
CA GLU A 57 3.14 -13.53 2.43
C GLU A 57 4.22 -12.55 1.97
N LEU A 58 3.95 -11.85 0.88
CA LEU A 58 4.91 -10.90 0.31
C LEU A 58 5.24 -9.77 1.28
N SER A 59 4.26 -9.25 2.03
CA SER A 59 4.52 -8.21 3.03
C SER A 59 5.44 -8.72 4.15
N SER A 60 5.22 -9.96 4.60
CA SER A 60 6.09 -10.63 5.58
C SER A 60 7.50 -10.81 5.03
N PHE A 61 7.63 -11.37 3.83
CA PHE A 61 8.91 -11.55 3.16
C PHE A 61 9.69 -10.23 3.01
N ILE A 62 9.04 -9.16 2.55
CA ILE A 62 9.66 -7.85 2.38
C ILE A 62 10.15 -7.28 3.71
N ALA A 63 9.32 -7.33 4.76
CA ALA A 63 9.67 -6.81 6.08
C ALA A 63 10.78 -7.64 6.74
N ASP A 64 10.72 -8.97 6.65
CA ASP A 64 11.73 -9.87 7.21
C ASP A 64 13.10 -9.61 6.57
N HIS A 65 13.15 -9.44 5.24
CA HIS A 65 14.36 -9.06 4.53
C HIS A 65 14.90 -7.69 4.95
N ALA A 66 14.02 -6.72 5.20
CA ALA A 66 14.42 -5.39 5.68
C ALA A 66 15.00 -5.47 7.10
N MET A 67 14.38 -6.24 8.00
CA MET A 67 14.87 -6.46 9.36
C MET A 67 16.23 -7.17 9.36
N ASP A 68 16.43 -8.16 8.49
CA ASP A 68 17.72 -8.86 8.38
C ASP A 68 18.82 -7.97 7.79
N TRP A 69 18.47 -7.11 6.84
CA TRP A 69 19.38 -6.08 6.36
C TRP A 69 19.77 -5.09 7.48
N LEU A 70 18.80 -4.61 8.27
CA LEU A 70 19.07 -3.72 9.40
C LEU A 70 20.01 -4.34 10.44
N LYS A 71 19.88 -5.65 10.72
CA LYS A 71 20.75 -6.37 11.67
C LYS A 71 22.16 -6.62 11.13
N SER A 72 22.35 -6.64 9.81
CA SER A 72 23.59 -7.07 9.15
C SER A 72 24.39 -5.94 8.53
N ARG A 73 23.83 -4.73 8.44
CA ARG A 73 24.49 -3.55 7.87
C ARG A 73 25.70 -3.11 8.70
N ASP A 74 26.52 -2.28 8.07
CA ASP A 74 27.56 -1.51 8.75
C ASP A 74 26.91 -0.42 9.62
N THR A 75 27.12 -0.50 10.94
CA THR A 75 26.58 0.45 11.92
C THR A 75 27.36 1.77 11.98
N GLU A 76 28.54 1.86 11.34
CA GLU A 76 29.32 3.10 11.29
C GLU A 76 28.86 4.06 10.17
N GLN A 77 28.01 3.59 9.25
CA GLN A 77 27.49 4.38 8.12
C GLN A 77 26.00 4.71 8.30
N PRO A 78 25.55 5.90 7.85
CA PRO A 78 24.12 6.19 7.77
C PRO A 78 23.45 5.31 6.71
N PHE A 79 22.13 5.17 6.81
CA PHE A 79 21.35 4.42 5.81
C PHE A 79 20.20 5.22 5.21
N TYR A 80 19.80 4.79 4.02
CA TYR A 80 18.51 5.08 3.41
C TYR A 80 17.86 3.73 3.07
N LEU A 81 16.70 3.45 3.69
CA LEU A 81 15.95 2.22 3.47
C LEU A 81 14.57 2.57 2.91
N HIS A 82 14.33 2.22 1.65
CA HIS A 82 13.02 2.35 1.02
C HIS A 82 12.31 1.00 1.04
N LEU A 83 11.27 0.89 1.87
CA LEU A 83 10.48 -0.32 2.05
C LEU A 83 9.13 -0.20 1.32
N GLY A 84 9.06 -0.74 0.10
CA GLY A 84 7.86 -0.68 -0.72
C GLY A 84 7.00 -1.94 -0.58
N PHE A 85 5.92 -1.85 0.20
CA PHE A 85 4.88 -2.89 0.25
C PHE A 85 4.03 -2.86 -1.03
N VAL A 86 3.60 -4.04 -1.50
CA VAL A 86 2.74 -4.16 -2.69
C VAL A 86 1.27 -4.27 -2.30
N GLN A 87 0.94 -5.01 -1.24
CA GLN A 87 -0.37 -4.97 -0.63
C GLN A 87 -0.74 -3.53 -0.20
N PRO A 88 -2.03 -3.17 -0.09
CA PRO A 88 -3.23 -3.98 -0.34
C PRO A 88 -3.68 -3.94 -1.83
N HIS A 89 -2.76 -3.74 -2.77
CA HIS A 89 -3.06 -3.74 -4.20
C HIS A 89 -3.75 -5.03 -4.65
N VAL A 90 -4.69 -4.94 -5.61
CA VAL A 90 -5.35 -6.12 -6.20
C VAL A 90 -4.41 -7.15 -6.82
N PRO A 91 -4.76 -8.46 -6.81
CA PRO A 91 -6.00 -9.06 -6.29
C PRO A 91 -6.21 -8.83 -4.79
N LEU A 92 -7.47 -8.66 -4.36
CA LEU A 92 -7.81 -8.37 -2.96
C LEU A 92 -7.60 -9.62 -2.10
N VAL A 93 -6.34 -9.89 -1.74
CA VAL A 93 -5.93 -11.09 -1.02
C VAL A 93 -5.17 -10.70 0.24
N ASP A 94 -5.70 -11.15 1.38
CA ASP A 94 -5.08 -11.06 2.70
C ASP A 94 -4.59 -12.43 3.19
N ASP A 95 -3.89 -12.44 4.32
CA ASP A 95 -3.45 -13.68 4.94
C ASP A 95 -4.56 -14.32 5.78
N PRO A 96 -4.45 -15.63 6.09
CA PRO A 96 -5.46 -16.33 6.86
C PRO A 96 -5.78 -15.74 8.24
N THR A 97 -4.82 -15.11 8.92
CA THR A 97 -5.00 -14.60 10.28
C THR A 97 -5.89 -13.35 10.28
N TRP A 98 -5.57 -12.38 9.43
CA TRP A 98 -6.34 -11.15 9.34
C TRP A 98 -7.66 -11.35 8.59
N ALA A 99 -7.72 -12.31 7.65
CA ALA A 99 -8.98 -12.75 7.05
C ALA A 99 -9.96 -13.28 8.10
N GLU A 100 -9.49 -14.14 9.02
CA GLU A 100 -10.30 -14.65 10.13
C GLU A 100 -10.76 -13.51 11.05
N TYR A 101 -9.88 -12.55 11.35
CA TYR A 101 -10.19 -11.40 12.19
C TYR A 101 -11.33 -10.54 11.61
N TYR A 102 -11.33 -10.29 10.29
CA TYR A 102 -12.33 -9.45 9.64
C TYR A 102 -13.53 -10.21 9.08
N ALA A 103 -13.57 -11.55 9.16
CA ALA A 103 -14.61 -12.39 8.55
C ALA A 103 -16.04 -11.93 8.87
N ASP A 104 -16.29 -11.60 10.15
CA ASP A 104 -17.58 -11.13 10.65
C ASP A 104 -17.61 -9.62 10.93
N ALA A 105 -16.61 -8.86 10.46
CA ALA A 105 -16.57 -7.42 10.65
C ALA A 105 -17.78 -6.75 9.98
N ASP A 106 -18.44 -5.87 10.73
CA ASP A 106 -19.51 -5.04 10.21
C ASP A 106 -18.90 -3.88 9.41
N ILE A 107 -19.07 -3.94 8.09
CA ILE A 107 -18.53 -2.96 7.15
C ILE A 107 -19.64 -2.01 6.73
N GLU A 108 -19.48 -0.74 7.10
CA GLU A 108 -20.27 0.34 6.53
C GLU A 108 -19.90 0.52 5.05
N LEU A 109 -20.91 0.52 4.19
CA LEU A 109 -20.71 0.73 2.75
C LEU A 109 -20.47 2.22 2.45
N PRO A 110 -19.58 2.55 1.51
CA PRO A 110 -19.40 3.92 1.06
C PRO A 110 -20.61 4.41 0.25
N ASP A 111 -20.63 5.70 -0.11
CA ASP A 111 -21.61 6.20 -1.07
C ASP A 111 -21.34 5.58 -2.45
N MET A 112 -22.14 4.57 -2.79
CA MET A 112 -22.08 3.92 -4.10
C MET A 112 -22.93 4.68 -5.14
N THR A 113 -23.13 5.99 -5.05
CA THR A 113 -23.84 6.72 -6.11
C THR A 113 -23.00 6.79 -7.39
N MET A 114 -23.50 6.19 -8.48
CA MET A 114 -22.83 6.18 -9.79
C MET A 114 -22.43 7.60 -10.25
N PRO A 115 -21.22 7.78 -10.79
CA PRO A 115 -20.76 9.08 -11.26
C PRO A 115 -21.58 9.52 -12.49
N LYS A 116 -21.89 10.81 -12.54
CA LYS A 116 -22.57 11.43 -13.68
C LYS A 116 -21.58 12.26 -14.48
N ALA A 117 -21.42 11.93 -15.76
CA ALA A 117 -20.58 12.71 -16.65
C ALA A 117 -21.19 14.09 -16.96
N THR A 118 -20.32 15.09 -17.12
CA THR A 118 -20.72 16.47 -17.47
C THR A 118 -20.63 16.76 -18.96
N ASN A 119 -19.91 15.92 -19.72
CA ASN A 119 -19.76 16.00 -21.17
C ASN A 119 -19.30 14.65 -21.76
N ASP A 120 -19.25 14.54 -23.09
CA ASP A 120 -18.90 13.32 -23.82
C ASP A 120 -17.49 12.78 -23.54
N VAL A 121 -16.54 13.65 -23.16
CA VAL A 121 -15.17 13.22 -22.81
C VAL A 121 -15.20 12.49 -21.47
N TRP A 122 -15.87 13.07 -20.48
CA TRP A 122 -16.06 12.46 -19.18
C TRP A 122 -16.98 11.24 -19.23
N ASP A 123 -17.94 11.21 -20.14
CA ASP A 123 -18.82 10.07 -20.35
C ASP A 123 -18.02 8.82 -20.75
N LYS A 124 -17.13 8.96 -21.74
CA LYS A 124 -16.19 7.89 -22.13
C LYS A 124 -15.28 7.45 -20.98
N LYS A 125 -14.82 8.39 -20.16
CA LYS A 125 -14.00 8.08 -18.99
C LYS A 125 -14.79 7.31 -17.94
N VAL A 126 -16.02 7.71 -17.64
CA VAL A 126 -16.92 7.02 -16.71
C VAL A 126 -17.23 5.61 -17.21
N GLU A 127 -17.52 5.41 -18.50
CA GLU A 127 -17.75 4.07 -19.05
C GLU A 127 -16.50 3.17 -18.97
N MET A 128 -15.30 3.72 -19.18
CA MET A 128 -14.05 3.00 -18.95
C MET A 128 -13.89 2.58 -17.48
N LEU A 129 -14.16 3.49 -16.54
CA LEU A 129 -14.08 3.21 -15.11
C LEU A 129 -15.09 2.15 -14.68
N LYS A 130 -16.32 2.20 -15.20
CA LYS A 130 -17.36 1.20 -14.97
C LYS A 130 -16.95 -0.19 -15.47
N ALA A 131 -16.42 -0.26 -16.69
CA ALA A 131 -15.96 -1.51 -17.26
C ALA A 131 -14.78 -2.10 -16.47
N HIS A 132 -13.85 -1.25 -16.05
CA HIS A 132 -12.71 -1.67 -15.24
C HIS A 132 -13.15 -2.22 -13.87
N SER A 133 -14.06 -1.50 -13.20
CA SER A 133 -14.59 -1.87 -11.87
C SER A 133 -15.57 -3.05 -11.93
N GLN A 134 -16.01 -3.47 -13.12
CA GLN A 134 -17.01 -4.52 -13.30
C GLN A 134 -18.28 -4.26 -12.48
N VAL A 135 -18.81 -3.03 -12.55
CA VAL A 135 -19.89 -2.53 -11.66
C VAL A 135 -21.11 -3.44 -11.55
N GLN A 136 -21.38 -4.27 -12.56
CA GLN A 136 -22.44 -5.27 -12.53
C GLN A 136 -22.26 -6.36 -11.46
N THR A 137 -21.05 -6.55 -10.91
CA THR A 137 -20.76 -7.53 -9.86
C THR A 137 -20.77 -6.92 -8.46
N MET A 138 -20.81 -5.60 -8.36
CA MET A 138 -20.66 -4.85 -7.09
C MET A 138 -21.98 -4.76 -6.33
N THR A 139 -22.47 -5.90 -5.85
CA THR A 139 -23.53 -5.91 -4.83
C THR A 139 -22.97 -5.42 -3.49
N ASP A 140 -23.84 -4.95 -2.60
CA ASP A 140 -23.50 -4.61 -1.22
C ASP A 140 -22.60 -5.66 -0.54
N ASP A 141 -22.98 -6.94 -0.60
CA ASP A 141 -22.19 -8.02 0.01
C ASP A 141 -20.83 -8.23 -0.67
N PHE A 142 -20.77 -8.07 -2.00
CA PHE A 142 -19.51 -8.18 -2.74
C PHE A 142 -18.53 -7.07 -2.34
N VAL A 143 -19.02 -5.84 -2.19
CA VAL A 143 -18.21 -4.69 -1.77
C VAL A 143 -17.76 -4.85 -0.32
N ARG A 144 -18.65 -5.24 0.60
CA ARG A 144 -18.27 -5.50 2.00
C ARG A 144 -17.18 -6.55 2.11
N GLU A 145 -17.30 -7.65 1.37
CA GLU A 145 -16.30 -8.71 1.38
C GLU A 145 -14.95 -8.23 0.83
N GLY A 146 -14.95 -7.48 -0.27
CA GLY A 146 -13.74 -6.87 -0.81
C GLY A 146 -13.06 -5.93 0.20
N ILE A 147 -13.83 -5.13 0.93
CA ILE A 147 -13.32 -4.24 1.98
C ILE A 147 -12.72 -5.04 3.14
N ARG A 148 -13.34 -6.14 3.59
CA ARG A 148 -12.77 -6.99 4.66
C ARG A 148 -11.37 -7.49 4.30
N HIS A 149 -11.21 -8.04 3.10
CA HIS A 149 -9.91 -8.53 2.64
C HIS A 149 -8.91 -7.39 2.42
N TYR A 150 -9.35 -6.22 1.95
CA TYR A 150 -8.49 -5.05 1.89
C TYR A 150 -7.97 -4.65 3.27
N LEU A 151 -8.85 -4.58 4.27
CA LEU A 151 -8.48 -4.27 5.66
C LEU A 151 -7.57 -5.35 6.26
N GLY A 152 -7.80 -6.62 5.94
CA GLY A 152 -6.92 -7.71 6.35
C GLY A 152 -5.50 -7.54 5.83
N ALA A 153 -5.35 -7.20 4.55
CA ALA A 153 -4.05 -6.91 3.94
C ALA A 153 -3.38 -5.67 4.56
N VAL A 154 -4.15 -4.62 4.87
CA VAL A 154 -3.64 -3.43 5.59
C VAL A 154 -3.16 -3.81 6.99
N SER A 155 -3.88 -4.65 7.73
CA SER A 155 -3.47 -5.07 9.08
C SER A 155 -2.20 -5.92 9.08
N LEU A 156 -1.99 -6.77 8.07
CA LEU A 156 -0.71 -7.46 7.92
C LEU A 156 0.45 -6.47 7.70
N MET A 157 0.23 -5.46 6.85
CA MET A 157 1.24 -4.43 6.62
C MET A 157 1.52 -3.62 7.89
N ASP A 158 0.49 -3.21 8.63
CA ASP A 158 0.63 -2.50 9.89
C ASP A 158 1.45 -3.31 10.91
N GLN A 159 1.11 -4.59 11.08
CA GLN A 159 1.88 -5.52 11.92
C GLN A 159 3.36 -5.56 11.50
N LYS A 160 3.63 -5.71 10.19
CA LYS A 160 5.00 -5.82 9.66
C LYS A 160 5.79 -4.51 9.72
N ILE A 161 5.13 -3.37 9.57
CA ILE A 161 5.73 -2.05 9.83
C ILE A 161 6.10 -1.95 11.32
N GLY A 162 5.22 -2.38 12.22
CA GLY A 162 5.49 -2.45 13.66
C GLY A 162 6.72 -3.29 13.99
N GLU A 163 6.85 -4.48 13.40
CA GLU A 163 8.01 -5.36 13.58
C GLU A 163 9.33 -4.72 13.10
N VAL A 164 9.31 -3.96 12.00
CA VAL A 164 10.47 -3.20 11.51
C VAL A 164 10.84 -2.06 12.48
N ILE A 165 9.86 -1.32 12.98
CA ILE A 165 10.06 -0.24 13.97
C ILE A 165 10.63 -0.82 15.27
N ASP A 166 10.08 -1.92 15.76
CA ASP A 166 10.59 -2.64 16.94
C ASP A 166 12.02 -3.13 16.74
N THR A 167 12.39 -3.50 15.51
CA THR A 167 13.76 -3.89 15.17
C THR A 167 14.70 -2.69 15.25
N LEU A 168 14.31 -1.53 14.75
CA LEU A 168 15.09 -0.29 14.93
C LEU A 168 15.28 0.05 16.41
N ASP A 169 14.24 -0.10 17.23
CA ASP A 169 14.29 0.16 18.68
C ASP A 169 15.27 -0.78 19.39
N LYS A 170 15.18 -2.08 19.11
CA LYS A 170 16.08 -3.10 19.67
C LYS A 170 17.54 -2.90 19.27
N LEU A 171 17.78 -2.31 18.10
CA LEU A 171 19.13 -1.95 17.63
C LEU A 171 19.62 -0.61 18.21
N GLY A 172 18.77 0.15 18.92
CA GLY A 172 19.10 1.47 19.44
C GLY A 172 19.18 2.56 18.36
N GLU A 173 18.58 2.32 17.18
CA GLU A 173 18.65 3.21 16.02
C GLU A 173 17.38 4.06 15.85
N LEU A 174 16.30 3.71 16.54
CA LEU A 174 15.00 4.34 16.32
C LEU A 174 15.01 5.84 16.65
N ASP A 175 15.70 6.25 17.71
CA ASP A 175 15.80 7.66 18.10
C ASP A 175 16.72 8.48 17.18
N ASN A 176 17.47 7.82 16.29
CA ASN A 176 18.35 8.44 15.29
C ASN A 176 17.79 8.33 13.85
N THR A 177 16.57 7.82 13.69
CA THR A 177 16.00 7.50 12.36
C THR A 177 14.80 8.39 12.04
N TRP A 178 14.84 9.05 10.88
CA TRP A 178 13.64 9.63 10.28
C TRP A 178 12.77 8.52 9.68
N ILE A 179 11.48 8.52 10.00
CA ILE A 179 10.50 7.60 9.40
C ILE A 179 9.49 8.41 8.60
N ILE A 180 9.40 8.12 7.30
CA ILE A 180 8.41 8.70 6.40
C ILE A 180 7.53 7.56 5.87
N TYR A 181 6.23 7.65 6.11
CA TYR A 181 5.24 6.68 5.63
C TYR A 181 4.24 7.38 4.69
N SER A 182 3.99 6.76 3.53
CA SER A 182 3.02 7.22 2.55
C SER A 182 2.52 6.07 1.67
N ALA A 183 1.47 6.34 0.90
CA ALA A 183 1.08 5.53 -0.26
C ALA A 183 1.33 6.28 -1.58
N ASP A 184 1.36 5.57 -2.71
CA ASP A 184 1.52 6.15 -4.05
C ASP A 184 0.22 6.72 -4.61
N HIS A 185 -0.92 6.11 -4.27
CA HIS A 185 -2.28 6.55 -4.55
C HIS A 185 -3.28 5.94 -3.55
N GLY A 186 -4.54 6.37 -3.62
CA GLY A 186 -5.65 5.78 -2.84
C GLY A 186 -6.32 4.59 -3.54
N GLU A 187 -7.45 4.12 -3.01
CA GLU A 187 -8.27 3.06 -3.59
C GLU A 187 -9.75 3.40 -3.38
N MET A 188 -10.56 3.35 -4.44
CA MET A 188 -11.97 3.76 -4.39
C MET A 188 -12.83 2.87 -3.50
N LEU A 189 -12.46 1.60 -3.30
CA LEU A 189 -13.14 0.66 -2.39
C LEU A 189 -14.68 0.62 -2.47
N GLY A 190 -15.25 0.82 -3.65
CA GLY A 190 -16.69 0.82 -3.87
C GLY A 190 -17.35 2.20 -3.86
N GLU A 191 -16.65 3.26 -3.44
CA GLU A 191 -17.15 4.64 -3.56
C GLU A 191 -17.47 4.93 -5.04
N HIS A 192 -18.65 5.50 -5.27
CA HIS A 192 -19.22 5.72 -6.59
C HIS A 192 -19.42 4.46 -7.46
N HIS A 193 -19.55 3.27 -6.85
CA HIS A 193 -19.44 1.96 -7.53
C HIS A 193 -18.13 1.84 -8.34
N LEU A 194 -17.03 2.38 -7.84
CA LEU A 194 -15.73 2.27 -8.51
C LEU A 194 -14.76 1.46 -7.66
N TRP A 195 -13.88 0.74 -8.35
CA TRP A 195 -12.62 0.25 -7.82
C TRP A 195 -11.46 0.95 -8.52
N ALA A 196 -10.25 0.70 -8.03
CA ALA A 196 -8.99 1.31 -8.44
C ALA A 196 -8.90 2.81 -8.13
N LYS A 197 -8.09 3.53 -8.92
CA LYS A 197 -7.56 4.87 -8.63
C LYS A 197 -7.50 5.75 -9.87
N HIS A 198 -8.12 5.33 -10.97
CA HIS A 198 -7.99 5.99 -12.27
C HIS A 198 -8.86 7.26 -12.40
N CYS A 199 -9.13 7.95 -11.29
CA CYS A 199 -9.99 9.13 -11.19
C CYS A 199 -9.44 10.12 -10.16
N PHE A 200 -10.15 11.24 -9.94
CA PHE A 200 -9.71 12.35 -9.08
C PHE A 200 -10.55 12.51 -7.81
N TYR A 201 -11.36 11.50 -7.46
CA TYR A 201 -12.07 11.49 -6.18
C TYR A 201 -11.08 11.32 -5.02
N GLU A 202 -11.46 11.80 -3.84
CA GLU A 202 -10.61 11.76 -2.65
C GLU A 202 -10.11 10.34 -2.36
N GLY A 203 -10.99 9.34 -2.43
CA GLY A 203 -10.60 7.93 -2.26
C GLY A 203 -9.48 7.46 -3.20
N ALA A 204 -9.30 8.06 -4.38
CA ALA A 204 -8.26 7.69 -5.33
C ALA A 204 -6.93 8.47 -5.17
N VAL A 205 -6.98 9.70 -4.62
CA VAL A 205 -5.82 10.62 -4.64
C VAL A 205 -5.33 11.05 -3.27
N GLN A 206 -6.16 10.92 -2.23
CA GLN A 206 -5.79 11.26 -0.87
C GLN A 206 -5.07 10.05 -0.24
N VAL A 207 -3.81 10.26 0.14
CA VAL A 207 -2.95 9.24 0.72
C VAL A 207 -2.49 9.67 2.11
N PRO A 208 -2.18 8.73 3.03
CA PRO A 208 -1.52 9.08 4.28
C PRO A 208 -0.14 9.67 3.98
N LEU A 209 0.28 10.65 4.78
CA LEU A 209 1.66 11.11 4.83
C LEU A 209 2.03 11.36 6.30
N ILE A 210 2.89 10.52 6.84
CA ILE A 210 3.39 10.62 8.21
C ILE A 210 4.90 10.86 8.14
N ILE A 211 5.37 11.91 8.79
CA ILE A 211 6.80 12.24 8.91
C ILE A 211 7.14 12.27 10.39
N SER A 212 7.96 11.34 10.83
CA SER A 212 8.42 11.21 12.21
C SER A 212 9.91 11.54 12.28
N PRO A 213 10.32 12.63 12.95
CA PRO A 213 11.72 12.92 13.18
C PRO A 213 12.36 11.97 14.20
N PRO A 214 13.71 11.94 14.26
CA PRO A 214 14.49 11.49 15.41
C PRO A 214 13.93 12.08 16.71
N ASP A 215 14.08 11.35 17.82
CA ASP A 215 13.52 11.66 19.15
C ASP A 215 11.98 11.78 19.24
N ARG A 216 11.24 11.80 18.12
CA ARG A 216 9.76 11.75 18.05
C ARG A 216 9.05 12.85 18.86
N GLU A 217 9.73 13.98 19.06
CA GLU A 217 9.24 15.15 19.80
C GLU A 217 8.11 15.89 19.06
N SER A 218 8.12 15.85 17.72
CA SER A 218 7.05 16.45 16.91
C SER A 218 5.79 15.58 16.93
N ARG A 219 4.70 16.12 17.48
CA ARG A 219 3.38 15.49 17.50
C ARG A 219 2.33 16.49 17.05
N GLY A 220 1.54 16.13 16.04
CA GLY A 220 0.49 16.99 15.53
C GLY A 220 -0.19 16.43 14.30
N VAL A 221 -1.22 17.15 13.85
CA VAL A 221 -1.91 16.90 12.57
C VAL A 221 -1.82 18.17 11.76
N CYS A 222 -1.23 18.09 10.57
CA CYS A 222 -1.25 19.16 9.59
C CYS A 222 -2.49 19.02 8.69
N ARG A 223 -3.17 20.13 8.40
CA ARG A 223 -4.30 20.18 7.45
C ARG A 223 -3.98 20.92 6.17
N ASP A 224 -2.75 21.41 6.03
CA ASP A 224 -2.30 22.06 4.81
C ASP A 224 -2.24 21.04 3.67
N LEU A 225 -2.49 21.52 2.45
CA LEU A 225 -2.40 20.69 1.26
C LEU A 225 -0.93 20.46 0.91
N THR A 226 -0.54 19.19 0.86
CA THR A 226 0.79 18.74 0.42
C THR A 226 0.68 17.84 -0.80
N GLN A 227 1.79 17.63 -1.50
CA GLN A 227 1.88 16.73 -2.64
C GLN A 227 3.02 15.73 -2.44
N LEU A 228 2.91 14.52 -3.00
CA LEU A 228 3.98 13.51 -2.88
C LEU A 228 5.33 13.97 -3.44
N ILE A 229 5.35 14.95 -4.36
CA ILE A 229 6.59 15.56 -4.87
C ILE A 229 7.37 16.32 -3.79
N ASP A 230 6.72 16.73 -2.70
CA ASP A 230 7.33 17.42 -1.56
C ASP A 230 8.24 16.48 -0.75
N VAL A 231 7.99 15.17 -0.80
CA VAL A 231 8.81 14.16 -0.10
C VAL A 231 10.26 14.17 -0.59
N VAL A 232 10.48 14.39 -1.91
CA VAL A 232 11.84 14.44 -2.47
C VAL A 232 12.62 15.61 -1.89
N SER A 233 12.03 16.80 -1.85
CA SER A 233 12.66 18.00 -1.27
C SER A 233 12.82 17.86 0.24
N THR A 234 11.89 17.20 0.92
CA THR A 234 11.97 16.92 2.36
C THR A 234 13.14 15.97 2.69
N LEU A 235 13.33 14.91 1.90
CA LEU A 235 14.46 13.98 2.07
C LEU A 235 15.81 14.66 1.82
N ALA A 236 15.88 15.56 0.83
CA ALA A 236 17.08 16.33 0.56
C ALA A 236 17.43 17.26 1.74
N ASP A 237 16.43 17.92 2.32
CA ASP A 237 16.57 18.78 3.50
C ASP A 237 17.03 17.98 4.74
N ILE A 238 16.42 16.83 5.01
CA ILE A 238 16.86 15.89 6.07
C ILE A 238 18.32 15.49 5.87
N GLY A 239 18.70 15.16 4.63
CA GLY A 239 20.06 14.78 4.27
C GLY A 239 21.05 15.94 4.20
N GLN A 240 20.61 17.18 4.38
CA GLN A 240 21.40 18.41 4.21
C GLN A 240 22.10 18.49 2.85
N VAL A 241 21.39 18.09 1.79
CA VAL A 241 21.85 18.12 0.41
C VAL A 241 20.91 18.94 -0.45
N GLU A 242 21.41 19.44 -1.58
CA GLU A 242 20.57 20.10 -2.57
C GLU A 242 19.59 19.10 -3.20
N PRO A 243 18.32 19.46 -3.40
CA PRO A 243 17.39 18.61 -4.12
C PRO A 243 17.85 18.41 -5.58
N PRO A 244 17.46 17.30 -6.24
CA PRO A 244 17.80 17.05 -7.64
C PRO A 244 17.38 18.21 -8.56
N GLU A 245 18.17 18.46 -9.60
CA GLU A 245 17.82 19.48 -10.61
C GLU A 245 16.42 19.21 -11.19
N GLY A 246 15.55 20.22 -11.16
CA GLY A 246 14.18 20.11 -11.64
C GLY A 246 13.16 19.60 -10.61
N ALA A 247 13.56 19.33 -9.36
CA ALA A 247 12.62 19.08 -8.28
C ALA A 247 11.64 20.27 -8.13
N GLN A 248 10.34 19.97 -8.09
CA GLN A 248 9.27 20.98 -8.03
C GLN A 248 8.60 21.08 -6.65
N GLY A 249 8.84 20.10 -5.77
CA GLY A 249 8.26 20.06 -4.43
C GLY A 249 8.99 20.97 -3.45
N GLN A 250 8.37 21.22 -2.30
CA GLN A 250 8.93 22.01 -1.20
C GLN A 250 9.21 21.11 0.01
N SER A 251 10.25 21.43 0.79
CA SER A 251 10.48 20.68 2.03
C SER A 251 9.33 20.89 3.02
N LEU A 252 8.88 19.80 3.62
CA LEU A 252 7.85 19.78 4.66
C LEU A 252 8.44 19.91 6.07
N LEU A 253 9.76 19.97 6.25
CA LEU A 253 10.33 20.16 7.59
C LEU A 253 9.83 21.43 8.31
N PRO A 254 9.69 22.60 7.63
CA PRO A 254 9.21 23.82 8.30
C PRO A 254 7.79 23.72 8.87
N ILE A 255 6.95 22.80 8.39
CA ILE A 255 5.59 22.61 8.94
C ILE A 255 5.57 21.69 10.16
N LEU A 256 6.62 20.88 10.39
CA LEU A 256 6.73 20.02 11.56
C LEU A 256 6.92 20.83 12.85
N ASP A 257 7.75 21.88 12.78
CA ASP A 257 8.09 22.72 13.93
C ASP A 257 6.99 23.70 14.32
N ASN A 258 6.06 23.99 13.41
CA ASN A 258 5.15 25.11 13.59
C ASN A 258 3.91 24.78 14.43
N GLY A 259 3.50 23.52 14.63
CA GLY A 259 2.42 23.13 15.55
C GLY A 259 1.06 23.84 15.40
N THR A 260 0.93 24.78 14.46
CA THR A 260 -0.26 25.59 14.23
C THR A 260 -1.01 24.95 13.10
N GLY A 261 -1.84 23.97 13.45
CA GLY A 261 -2.99 23.66 12.62
C GLY A 261 -3.83 24.93 12.46
N GLY A 262 -3.99 25.38 11.22
CA GLY A 262 -5.16 26.17 10.83
C GLY A 262 -6.44 25.36 11.01
#